data_AF-A0A9E3A1P5-F1
#
_entry.id   AF-A0A9E3A1P5-F1
#
_cell.length_a   1.000
_cell.length_b   1.000
_cell.length_c   1.000
_cell.angle_alpha   90.00
_cell.angle_beta   90.00
_cell.angle_gamma   90.00
#
_symmetry.space_group_name_H-M   'P 1'
#
loop_
_entity.id
_entity.type
_entity.pdbx_description
1 polymer ?
#
loop_
_entity_poly.entity_id
_entity_poly.type
_entity_poly.pdbx_seq_one_letter_code
_entity_poly.pdbx_strand_id
1 'polypeptide(L)'
;DRIGRLKIIMAGCAIAALTYFPLFGALTHYVNPALEQFSQKTPISVAANEADCQFHLFVGPWSKFSDCDRVKDFLTKQGLSFKSVDGPAGKVTTSIGNEKIEGWDQAKLAATLKAAGAPPSADKSKVDWVMTEVILVIMVIYVTMVYGPIAAFLVELFPTEIRYTSMSLPYHIGNGWFGGMLPLTATAMVAATGDIYFGLWYPIVVAVMSLIIGTIFLRETHLRDIRTYQHA
;
A
#
# COMPACT_ATOMS: atom_id res chain seq x y z
N ASP A 1 -9.33 28.48 -13.77
CA ASP A 1 -9.40 27.06 -14.16
C ASP A 1 -9.58 27.01 -15.68
N ARG A 2 -8.82 26.18 -16.42
CA ARG A 2 -8.88 26.08 -17.89
C ARG A 2 -9.40 24.74 -18.39
N ILE A 3 -9.34 23.69 -17.57
CA ILE A 3 -9.58 22.29 -17.98
C ILE A 3 -10.78 21.71 -17.24
N GLY A 4 -10.98 22.13 -15.99
CA GLY A 4 -11.96 21.60 -15.07
C GLY A 4 -11.34 20.76 -13.97
N ARG A 5 -11.74 21.03 -12.73
CA ARG A 5 -11.17 20.43 -11.51
C ARG A 5 -11.48 18.95 -11.42
N LEU A 6 -12.71 18.55 -11.74
CA LEU A 6 -13.12 17.16 -11.69
C LEU A 6 -12.26 16.32 -12.64
N LYS A 7 -11.99 16.83 -13.84
CA LYS A 7 -11.13 16.13 -14.81
C LYS A 7 -9.70 15.90 -14.30
N ILE A 8 -9.12 16.89 -13.62
CA ILE A 8 -7.76 16.76 -13.05
C ILE A 8 -7.76 15.70 -11.94
N ILE A 9 -8.77 15.70 -11.06
CA ILE A 9 -8.90 14.71 -9.99
C ILE A 9 -9.04 13.31 -10.59
N MET A 10 -9.95 13.12 -11.56
CA MET A 10 -10.18 11.83 -12.22
C MET A 10 -8.94 11.34 -12.97
N ALA A 11 -8.23 12.23 -13.67
CA ALA A 11 -6.97 11.88 -14.33
C ALA A 11 -5.91 11.42 -13.30
N GLY A 12 -5.79 12.11 -12.16
CA GLY A 12 -4.89 11.70 -11.07
C GLY A 12 -5.22 10.29 -10.56
N CYS A 13 -6.50 10.00 -10.29
CA CYS A 13 -6.95 8.67 -9.86
C CYS A 13 -6.65 7.59 -10.92
N ALA A 14 -6.89 7.87 -12.21
CA ALA A 14 -6.65 6.92 -13.29
C ALA A 14 -5.17 6.62 -13.47
N ILE A 15 -4.32 7.65 -13.52
CA ILE A 15 -2.87 7.49 -13.68
C ILE A 15 -2.29 6.75 -12.47
N ALA A 16 -2.70 7.10 -11.25
CA ALA A 16 -2.30 6.39 -10.03
C ALA A 16 -2.65 4.90 -10.09
N ALA A 17 -3.90 4.57 -10.43
CA ALA A 17 -4.35 3.18 -10.54
C ALA A 17 -3.56 2.37 -11.58
N LEU A 18 -3.15 2.99 -12.68
CA LEU A 18 -2.39 2.34 -13.75
C LEU A 18 -0.89 2.22 -13.45
N THR A 19 -0.33 3.11 -12.62
CA THR A 19 1.13 3.27 -12.51
C THR A 19 1.71 2.98 -11.13
N TYR A 20 0.92 2.73 -10.08
CA TYR A 20 1.45 2.43 -8.76
C TYR A 20 2.34 1.18 -8.71
N PHE A 21 1.93 0.04 -9.28
CA PHE A 21 2.80 -1.15 -9.33
C PHE A 21 4.15 -0.89 -10.01
N PRO A 22 4.23 -0.35 -11.25
CA PRO A 22 5.52 -0.10 -11.88
C PRO A 22 6.34 0.98 -11.17
N LEU A 23 5.70 2.01 -10.58
CA LEU A 23 6.44 3.04 -9.84
C LEU A 23 7.02 2.52 -8.53
N PHE A 24 6.30 1.70 -7.77
CA PHE A 24 6.83 1.07 -6.56
C PHE A 24 7.89 0.01 -6.88
N GLY A 25 7.73 -0.73 -7.99
CA GLY A 25 8.79 -1.63 -8.48
C GLY A 25 10.06 -0.87 -8.86
N ALA A 26 9.92 0.24 -9.59
CA ALA A 26 11.05 1.12 -9.90
C ALA A 26 11.67 1.71 -8.63
N LEU A 27 10.85 2.12 -7.65
CA LEU A 27 11.34 2.61 -6.37
C LEU A 27 12.18 1.55 -5.66
N THR A 28 11.73 0.30 -5.60
CA THR A 28 12.52 -0.81 -5.03
C THR A 28 13.83 -1.01 -5.79
N HIS A 29 13.81 -0.93 -7.12
CA HIS A 29 15.01 -1.06 -7.95
C HIS A 29 16.07 -0.01 -7.62
N TYR A 30 15.68 1.26 -7.50
CA TYR A 30 16.61 2.38 -7.26
C TYR A 30 16.97 2.57 -5.78
N VAL A 31 16.10 2.18 -4.85
CA VAL A 31 16.35 2.32 -3.40
C VAL A 31 17.05 1.08 -2.84
N ASN A 32 16.72 -0.11 -3.31
CA ASN A 32 17.27 -1.35 -2.76
C ASN A 32 17.50 -2.43 -3.84
N PRO A 33 18.45 -2.21 -4.76
CA PRO A 33 18.75 -3.17 -5.83
C PRO A 33 19.25 -4.51 -5.27
N ALA A 34 19.87 -4.52 -4.08
CA ALA A 34 20.32 -5.74 -3.42
C ALA A 34 19.14 -6.63 -2.99
N LEU A 35 18.08 -6.02 -2.44
CA LEU A 35 16.87 -6.74 -2.03
C LEU A 35 16.13 -7.31 -3.24
N GLU A 36 16.03 -6.53 -4.32
CA GLU A 36 15.42 -6.99 -5.57
C GLU A 36 16.16 -8.21 -6.13
N GLN A 37 17.49 -8.12 -6.25
CA GLN A 37 18.32 -9.24 -6.71
C GLN A 37 18.22 -10.46 -5.80
N PHE A 38 18.16 -10.24 -4.47
CA PHE A 38 17.97 -11.32 -3.51
C PHE A 38 16.61 -12.00 -3.69
N SER A 39 15.52 -11.24 -3.81
CA SER A 39 14.18 -11.78 -4.00
C SER A 39 14.03 -12.56 -5.30
N GLN A 40 14.78 -12.21 -6.35
CA GLN A 40 14.79 -12.94 -7.61
C GLN A 40 15.63 -14.22 -7.56
N LYS A 41 16.77 -14.19 -6.87
CA LYS A 41 17.70 -15.34 -6.79
C LYS A 41 17.30 -16.37 -5.74
N THR A 42 16.71 -15.93 -4.64
CA THR A 42 16.44 -16.75 -3.46
C THR A 42 14.95 -16.69 -3.11
N PRO A 43 14.10 -17.50 -3.77
CA PRO A 43 12.69 -17.57 -3.43
C PRO A 43 12.54 -18.11 -2.00
N ILE A 44 11.70 -17.44 -1.21
CA ILE A 44 11.33 -17.86 0.14
C ILE A 44 9.95 -18.51 0.08
N SER A 45 9.81 -19.68 0.68
CA SER A 45 8.52 -20.35 0.84
C SER A 45 8.29 -20.78 2.29
N VAL A 46 7.10 -20.52 2.80
CA VAL A 46 6.67 -20.96 4.12
C VAL A 46 5.63 -22.07 3.92
N ALA A 47 6.02 -23.31 4.21
CA ALA A 47 5.14 -24.46 4.17
C ALA A 47 4.49 -24.64 5.56
N ALA A 48 3.17 -24.51 5.65
CA ALA A 48 2.40 -24.71 6.87
C ALA A 48 0.95 -25.06 6.52
N ASN A 49 0.23 -25.72 7.43
CA ASN A 49 -1.21 -25.86 7.28
C ASN A 49 -1.88 -24.50 7.48
N GLU A 50 -2.79 -24.11 6.59
CA GLU A 50 -3.48 -22.82 6.66
C GLU A 50 -4.26 -22.63 7.96
N ALA A 51 -4.80 -23.72 8.55
CA ALA A 51 -5.52 -23.68 9.82
C ALA A 51 -4.61 -23.37 11.04
N ASP A 52 -3.31 -23.60 10.92
CA ASP A 52 -2.34 -23.34 11.99
C ASP A 52 -1.78 -21.90 11.94
N CYS A 53 -2.02 -21.17 10.85
CA CYS A 53 -1.59 -19.78 10.69
C CYS A 53 -2.74 -18.84 11.04
N GLN A 54 -2.71 -18.24 12.23
CA GLN A 54 -3.69 -17.27 12.68
C GLN A 54 -3.27 -15.84 12.30
N PHE A 55 -4.10 -15.19 11.50
CA PHE A 55 -3.91 -13.79 11.17
C PHE A 55 -4.34 -12.90 12.37
N HIS A 56 -3.37 -12.20 12.97
CA HIS A 56 -3.61 -11.28 14.09
C HIS A 56 -3.49 -9.82 13.64
N LEU A 57 -4.63 -9.17 13.40
CA LEU A 57 -4.66 -7.75 13.04
C LEU A 57 -4.33 -6.83 14.22
N PHE A 58 -4.83 -7.18 15.41
CA PHE A 58 -4.63 -6.43 16.65
C PHE A 58 -3.88 -7.30 17.65
N VAL A 59 -2.63 -6.94 17.91
CA VAL A 59 -1.76 -7.64 18.87
C VAL A 59 -1.95 -7.05 20.26
N GLY A 60 -2.39 -7.88 21.21
CA GLY A 60 -2.52 -7.51 22.62
C GLY A 60 -2.04 -8.62 23.55
N PRO A 61 -2.11 -8.44 24.88
CA PRO A 61 -1.68 -9.45 25.86
C PRO A 61 -2.41 -10.80 25.75
N TRP A 62 -3.55 -10.83 25.06
CA TRP A 62 -4.42 -11.98 24.82
C TRP A 62 -4.10 -12.73 23.53
N SER A 63 -3.26 -12.18 22.66
CA SER A 63 -2.92 -12.78 21.36
C SER A 63 -1.96 -13.96 21.57
N LYS A 64 -2.35 -15.15 21.10
CA LYS A 64 -1.51 -16.35 21.09
C LYS A 64 -1.01 -16.60 19.67
N PHE A 65 0.30 -16.48 19.48
CA PHE A 65 0.94 -16.67 18.18
C PHE A 65 1.42 -18.10 18.00
N SER A 66 1.02 -18.73 16.90
CA SER A 66 1.60 -19.99 16.44
C SER A 66 3.01 -19.78 15.89
N ASP A 67 3.73 -20.87 15.67
CA ASP A 67 5.04 -20.81 15.02
C ASP A 67 4.93 -20.30 13.58
N CYS A 68 3.83 -20.62 12.87
CA CYS A 68 3.57 -20.07 11.53
C CYS A 68 3.45 -18.54 11.57
N ASP A 69 2.69 -18.01 12.55
CA ASP A 69 2.43 -16.57 12.67
C ASP A 69 3.72 -15.80 12.89
N ARG A 70 4.58 -16.32 13.77
CA ARG A 70 5.87 -15.71 14.09
C ARG A 70 6.81 -15.71 12.88
N VAL A 71 6.86 -16.81 12.12
CA VAL A 71 7.66 -16.91 10.89
C VAL A 71 7.20 -15.86 9.87
N LYS A 72 5.89 -15.82 9.58
CA LYS A 72 5.32 -14.90 8.58
C LYS A 72 5.49 -13.44 9.00
N ASP A 73 5.23 -13.12 10.27
CA ASP A 73 5.42 -11.78 10.84
C ASP A 73 6.90 -11.35 10.76
N PHE A 74 7.83 -12.24 11.09
CA PHE A 74 9.26 -11.95 11.00
C PHE A 74 9.71 -11.65 9.57
N LEU A 75 9.35 -12.50 8.60
CA LEU A 75 9.71 -12.30 7.20
C LEU A 75 9.10 -11.00 6.65
N THR A 76 7.84 -10.73 6.98
CA THR A 76 7.15 -9.49 6.60
C THR A 76 7.86 -8.26 7.18
N LYS A 77 8.28 -8.30 8.45
CA LYS A 77 9.03 -7.22 9.10
C LYS A 77 10.41 -6.98 8.49
N GLN A 78 11.02 -8.01 7.88
CA GLN A 78 12.26 -7.86 7.11
C GLN A 78 12.02 -7.29 5.70
N GLY A 79 10.77 -7.05 5.30
CA GLY A 79 10.43 -6.58 3.95
C GLY A 79 10.66 -7.65 2.87
N LEU A 80 10.66 -8.93 3.26
CA LEU A 80 10.89 -10.05 2.36
C LEU A 80 9.56 -10.65 1.93
N SER A 81 9.39 -10.82 0.62
CA SER A 81 8.22 -11.53 0.08
C SER A 81 8.43 -13.04 0.13
N PHE A 82 7.39 -13.79 0.46
CA PHE A 82 7.41 -15.26 0.55
C PHE A 82 6.13 -15.86 -0.01
N LYS A 83 6.22 -17.11 -0.49
CA LYS A 83 5.04 -17.89 -0.89
C LYS A 83 4.59 -18.80 0.25
N SER A 84 3.33 -18.69 0.65
CA SER A 84 2.71 -19.68 1.55
C SER A 84 2.37 -20.93 0.74
N VAL A 85 2.79 -22.10 1.22
CA VAL A 85 2.56 -23.40 0.57
C VAL A 85 1.92 -24.33 1.59
N ASP A 86 1.05 -25.24 1.15
CA ASP A 86 0.45 -26.22 2.05
C ASP A 86 1.51 -27.15 2.64
N GLY A 87 1.45 -27.32 3.96
CA GLY A 87 2.36 -28.14 4.73
C GLY A 87 1.65 -29.06 5.72
N PRO A 88 2.38 -30.01 6.33
CA PRO A 88 1.83 -30.89 7.36
C PRO A 88 1.35 -30.09 8.58
N ALA A 89 0.22 -30.52 9.16
CA ALA A 89 -0.36 -29.89 10.35
C ALA A 89 0.61 -29.92 11.55
N GLY A 90 0.65 -28.82 12.31
CA GLY A 90 1.50 -28.63 13.48
C GLY A 90 2.98 -28.40 13.18
N LYS A 91 3.39 -28.31 11.90
CA LYS A 91 4.78 -28.04 11.51
C LYS A 91 4.86 -26.90 10.50
N VAL A 92 5.60 -25.84 10.85
CA VAL A 92 6.02 -24.81 9.90
C VAL A 92 7.41 -25.16 9.37
N THR A 93 7.58 -25.13 8.05
CA THR A 93 8.88 -25.29 7.39
C THR A 93 9.15 -24.08 6.51
N THR A 94 10.21 -23.34 6.80
CA THR A 94 10.65 -22.20 5.98
C THR A 94 11.77 -22.67 5.06
N SER A 95 11.59 -22.52 3.75
CA SER A 95 12.64 -22.74 2.75
C SER A 95 13.20 -21.39 2.32
N ILE A 96 14.51 -21.22 2.44
CA ILE A 96 15.25 -20.05 1.96
C ILE A 96 16.29 -20.58 0.98
N GLY A 97 15.97 -20.54 -0.32
CA GLY A 97 16.78 -21.21 -1.33
C GLY A 97 16.89 -22.71 -1.04
N ASN A 98 18.12 -23.19 -0.80
CA ASN A 98 18.40 -24.62 -0.54
C ASN A 98 18.28 -25.02 0.94
N GLU A 99 18.23 -24.06 1.86
CA GLU A 99 18.12 -24.37 3.29
C GLU A 99 16.66 -24.46 3.73
N LYS A 100 16.38 -25.47 4.56
CA LYS A 100 15.08 -25.69 5.19
C LYS A 100 15.20 -25.57 6.70
N ILE A 101 14.33 -24.78 7.29
CA ILE A 101 14.25 -24.55 8.73
C ILE A 101 12.88 -25.03 9.20
N GLU A 102 12.87 -25.99 10.12
CA GLU A 102 11.66 -26.46 10.77
C GLU A 102 11.41 -25.68 12.06
N GLY A 103 10.15 -25.28 12.28
CA GLY A 103 9.72 -24.56 13.46
C GLY A 103 10.06 -23.07 13.46
N TRP A 104 9.71 -22.40 14.55
CA TRP A 104 10.07 -21.00 14.80
C TRP A 104 11.41 -20.90 15.54
N ASP A 105 12.41 -20.33 14.88
CA ASP A 105 13.68 -19.93 15.49
C ASP A 105 14.16 -18.61 14.85
N GLN A 106 13.97 -17.50 15.57
CA GLN A 106 14.32 -16.17 15.09
C GLN A 106 15.82 -16.03 14.81
N ALA A 107 16.68 -16.59 15.66
CA ALA A 107 18.12 -16.44 15.52
C ALA A 107 18.64 -17.24 14.31
N LYS A 108 18.12 -18.47 14.14
CA LYS A 108 18.46 -19.31 12.99
C LYS A 108 17.90 -18.75 11.69
N LEU A 109 16.66 -18.23 11.67
CA LEU A 109 16.10 -17.56 10.50
C LEU A 109 16.91 -16.32 10.10
N ALA A 110 17.25 -15.46 11.06
CA ALA A 110 18.08 -14.28 10.80
C ALA A 110 19.48 -14.66 10.29
N ALA A 111 20.11 -15.68 10.88
CA ALA A 111 21.41 -16.17 10.44
C ALA A 111 21.36 -16.77 9.03
N THR A 112 20.31 -17.53 8.70
CA THR A 112 20.13 -18.16 7.39
C THR A 112 19.84 -17.11 6.31
N LEU A 113 19.00 -16.12 6.61
CA LEU A 113 18.76 -14.98 5.71
C LEU A 113 20.07 -14.23 5.42
N LYS A 114 20.87 -13.97 6.45
CA LYS A 114 22.17 -13.32 6.31
C LYS A 114 23.15 -14.17 5.48
N ALA A 115 23.19 -15.48 5.72
CA ALA A 115 24.04 -16.42 4.98
C ALA A 115 23.60 -16.54 3.51
N ALA A 116 22.29 -16.48 3.24
CA ALA A 116 21.73 -16.45 1.89
C ALA A 116 21.95 -15.11 1.17
N GLY A 117 22.44 -14.08 1.86
CA GLY A 117 22.76 -12.77 1.30
C GLY A 117 21.60 -11.75 1.34
N ALA A 118 20.61 -11.95 2.21
CA ALA A 118 19.55 -10.96 2.42
C ALA A 118 20.15 -9.66 3.00
N PRO A 119 19.93 -8.50 2.36
CA PRO A 119 20.43 -7.23 2.89
C PRO A 119 19.66 -6.86 4.16
N PRO A 120 20.34 -6.48 5.26
CA PRO A 120 19.67 -6.10 6.51
C PRO A 120 18.92 -4.77 6.40
N SER A 121 19.32 -3.90 5.47
CA SER A 121 18.68 -2.64 5.14
C SER A 121 19.17 -2.16 3.77
N ALA A 122 18.51 -1.15 3.21
CA ALA A 122 18.97 -0.50 1.98
C ALA A 122 20.36 0.12 2.18
N ASP A 123 21.32 -0.30 1.36
CA ASP A 123 22.66 0.27 1.34
C ASP A 123 22.62 1.66 0.70
N LYS A 124 22.73 2.71 1.53
CA LYS A 124 22.65 4.12 1.11
C LYS A 124 23.67 4.51 0.03
N SER A 125 24.76 3.75 -0.13
CA SER A 125 25.77 3.99 -1.18
C SER A 125 25.35 3.48 -2.56
N LYS A 126 24.39 2.55 -2.60
CA LYS A 126 23.84 1.94 -3.83
C LYS A 126 22.48 2.52 -4.21
N VAL A 127 21.92 3.39 -3.38
CA VAL A 127 20.69 4.12 -3.68
C VAL A 127 20.96 5.10 -4.81
N ASP A 128 20.22 5.01 -5.90
CA ASP A 128 20.16 6.06 -6.90
C ASP A 128 19.22 7.17 -6.39
N TRP A 129 19.81 8.14 -5.67
CA TRP A 129 19.08 9.23 -5.05
C TRP A 129 18.36 10.11 -6.07
N VAL A 130 18.94 10.29 -7.26
CA VAL A 130 18.36 11.15 -8.30
C VAL A 130 17.10 10.52 -8.85
N MET A 131 17.16 9.25 -9.24
CA MET A 131 16.00 8.56 -9.79
C MET A 131 14.94 8.29 -8.72
N THR A 132 15.34 8.00 -7.50
CA THR A 132 14.44 7.87 -6.35
C THR A 132 13.64 9.16 -6.16
N GLU A 133 14.31 10.32 -6.15
CA GLU A 133 13.65 11.62 -6.00
C GLU A 133 12.68 11.89 -7.17
N VAL A 134 13.08 11.61 -8.40
CA VAL A 134 12.20 11.77 -9.58
C VAL A 134 10.93 10.93 -9.44
N ILE A 135 11.03 9.69 -8.98
CA ILE A 135 9.88 8.81 -8.76
C ILE A 135 8.98 9.37 -7.66
N LEU A 136 9.56 9.82 -6.54
CA LEU A 136 8.80 10.44 -5.45
C LEU A 136 8.10 11.73 -5.90
N VAL A 137 8.76 12.57 -6.70
CA VAL A 137 8.16 13.77 -7.29
C VAL A 137 6.98 13.41 -8.18
N ILE A 138 7.09 12.37 -9.03
CA ILE A 138 5.98 11.88 -9.86
C ILE A 138 4.80 11.44 -8.97
N MET A 139 5.06 10.67 -7.92
CA MET A 139 4.00 10.24 -6.98
C MET A 139 3.36 11.43 -6.26
N VAL A 140 4.15 12.43 -5.85
CA VAL A 140 3.65 13.67 -5.23
C VAL A 140 2.81 14.47 -6.22
N ILE A 141 3.18 14.51 -7.50
CA ILE A 141 2.34 15.14 -8.54
C ILE A 141 0.96 14.50 -8.55
N TYR A 142 0.85 13.17 -8.50
CA TYR A 142 -0.46 12.49 -8.47
C TYR A 142 -1.28 12.89 -7.25
N VAL A 143 -0.66 12.95 -6.07
CA VAL A 143 -1.31 13.42 -4.85
C VAL A 143 -1.79 14.86 -5.01
N THR A 144 -0.97 15.75 -5.59
CA THR A 144 -1.35 17.16 -5.79
C THR A 144 -2.45 17.35 -6.84
N MET A 145 -2.52 16.50 -7.87
CA MET A 145 -3.61 16.51 -8.85
C MET A 145 -4.97 16.24 -8.21
N VAL A 146 -4.99 15.41 -7.16
CA VAL A 146 -6.22 15.12 -6.41
C VAL A 146 -6.45 16.16 -5.32
N TYR A 147 -5.45 16.38 -4.46
CA TYR A 147 -5.56 17.17 -3.24
C TYR A 147 -5.60 18.69 -3.49
N GLY A 148 -4.93 19.20 -4.52
CA GLY A 148 -4.94 20.62 -4.88
C GLY A 148 -6.34 21.14 -5.24
N PRO A 149 -7.03 20.53 -6.23
CA PRO A 149 -8.34 21.01 -6.66
C PRO A 149 -9.50 20.61 -5.74
N ILE A 150 -9.35 19.62 -4.85
CA ILE A 150 -10.46 19.09 -4.04
C ILE A 150 -11.12 20.16 -3.16
N ALA A 151 -10.32 21.03 -2.54
CA ALA A 151 -10.84 22.08 -1.66
C ALA A 151 -11.73 23.04 -2.44
N ALA A 152 -11.27 23.51 -3.60
CA ALA A 152 -12.06 24.39 -4.46
C ALA A 152 -13.28 23.69 -5.05
N PHE A 153 -13.16 22.42 -5.44
CA PHE A 153 -14.27 21.65 -6.00
C PHE A 153 -15.41 21.46 -4.98
N LEU A 154 -15.09 21.15 -3.72
CA LEU A 154 -16.10 21.02 -2.67
C LEU A 154 -16.79 22.36 -2.35
N VAL A 155 -16.10 23.49 -2.47
CA VAL A 155 -16.67 24.86 -2.29
C VAL A 155 -17.73 25.16 -3.35
N GLU A 156 -17.49 24.67 -4.56
CA GLU A 156 -18.38 24.88 -5.71
C GLU A 156 -19.57 23.90 -5.71
N LEU A 157 -19.43 22.74 -5.04
CA LEU A 157 -20.48 21.71 -5.00
C LEU A 157 -21.61 22.04 -4.02
N PHE A 158 -21.31 22.74 -2.92
CA PHE A 158 -22.27 23.03 -1.84
C PHE A 158 -22.69 24.51 -1.75
N PRO A 159 -23.98 24.77 -1.42
CA PRO A 159 -24.47 26.12 -1.13
C PRO A 159 -23.66 26.80 -0.03
N THR A 160 -23.51 28.13 -0.12
CA THR A 160 -22.70 28.91 0.84
C THR A 160 -23.13 28.76 2.29
N GLU A 161 -24.42 28.56 2.53
CA GLU A 161 -25.05 28.46 3.85
C GLU A 161 -24.71 27.18 4.62
N ILE A 162 -24.52 26.04 3.93
CA ILE A 162 -24.17 24.76 4.54
C ILE A 162 -22.74 24.30 4.22
N ARG A 163 -21.99 25.09 3.46
CA ARG A 163 -20.69 24.74 2.88
C ARG A 163 -19.72 24.12 3.88
N TYR A 164 -19.52 24.73 5.04
CA TYR A 164 -18.58 24.21 6.06
C TYR A 164 -19.02 22.84 6.59
N THR A 165 -20.30 22.69 6.92
CA THR A 165 -20.87 21.44 7.43
C THR A 165 -20.85 20.33 6.37
N SER A 166 -21.17 20.67 5.12
CA SER A 166 -21.18 19.71 4.01
C SER A 166 -19.78 19.33 3.53
N MET A 167 -18.77 20.18 3.70
CA MET A 167 -17.36 19.87 3.42
C MET A 167 -16.69 19.02 4.48
N SER A 168 -17.04 19.23 5.75
CA SER A 168 -16.37 18.52 6.84
C SER A 168 -16.65 17.02 6.76
N LEU A 169 -17.86 16.62 6.36
CA LEU A 169 -18.25 15.21 6.21
C LEU A 169 -17.35 14.43 5.23
N PRO A 170 -17.22 14.81 3.94
CA PRO A 170 -16.33 14.11 3.02
C PRO A 170 -14.86 14.22 3.43
N TYR A 171 -14.43 15.33 4.06
CA TYR A 171 -13.05 15.48 4.54
C TYR A 171 -12.74 14.51 5.70
N HIS A 172 -13.61 14.42 6.70
CA HIS A 172 -13.41 13.53 7.84
C HIS A 172 -13.61 12.06 7.50
N ILE A 173 -14.59 11.72 6.66
CA ILE A 173 -14.78 10.34 6.21
C ILE A 173 -13.63 9.91 5.29
N GLY A 174 -13.28 10.77 4.32
CA GLY A 174 -12.17 10.52 3.40
C GLY A 174 -10.85 10.31 4.13
N ASN A 175 -10.40 11.33 4.88
CA ASN A 175 -9.10 11.27 5.55
C ASN A 175 -9.11 10.34 6.76
N GLY A 176 -10.21 10.32 7.53
CA GLY A 176 -10.31 9.52 8.75
C GLY A 176 -10.45 8.03 8.45
N TRP A 177 -11.44 7.64 7.63
CA TRP A 177 -11.71 6.24 7.36
C TRP A 177 -10.76 5.68 6.29
N PHE A 178 -10.75 6.26 5.08
CA PHE A 178 -9.94 5.72 3.99
C PHE A 178 -8.45 6.04 4.16
N GLY A 179 -8.11 7.24 4.63
CA GLY A 179 -6.73 7.60 4.92
C GLY A 179 -6.19 6.89 6.17
N GLY A 180 -6.93 6.98 7.29
CA GLY A 180 -6.50 6.43 8.58
C GLY A 180 -6.42 4.90 8.63
N MET A 181 -7.29 4.19 7.90
CA MET A 181 -7.24 2.72 7.85
C MET A 181 -6.17 2.18 6.92
N LEU A 182 -5.60 3.00 6.01
CA LEU A 182 -4.63 2.55 5.01
C LEU A 182 -3.45 1.78 5.61
N PRO A 183 -2.73 2.26 6.65
CA PRO A 183 -1.59 1.54 7.19
C PRO A 183 -2.01 0.18 7.78
N LEU A 184 -3.18 0.12 8.41
CA LEU A 184 -3.71 -1.09 9.02
C LEU A 184 -4.09 -2.13 7.95
N THR A 185 -4.88 -1.73 6.95
CA THR A 185 -5.31 -2.63 5.88
C THR A 185 -4.17 -3.04 4.97
N ALA A 186 -3.26 -2.13 4.62
CA ALA A 186 -2.10 -2.46 3.78
C ALA A 186 -1.17 -3.46 4.51
N THR A 187 -0.87 -3.23 5.79
CA THR A 187 -0.06 -4.17 6.58
C THR A 187 -0.74 -5.52 6.72
N ALA A 188 -2.06 -5.53 6.95
CA ALA A 188 -2.86 -6.75 7.02
C ALA A 188 -2.79 -7.57 5.72
N MET A 189 -2.96 -6.89 4.59
CA MET A 189 -2.91 -7.47 3.25
C MET A 189 -1.54 -8.08 2.94
N VAL A 190 -0.46 -7.38 3.28
CA VAL A 190 0.91 -7.88 3.13
C VAL A 190 1.15 -9.09 4.03
N ALA A 191 0.76 -9.02 5.31
CA ALA A 191 0.97 -10.13 6.25
C ALA A 191 0.13 -11.38 5.89
N ALA A 192 -1.08 -11.20 5.35
CA ALA A 192 -1.93 -12.31 4.91
C ALA A 192 -1.38 -12.99 3.65
N THR A 193 -0.89 -12.23 2.67
CA THR A 193 -0.43 -12.76 1.39
C THR A 193 1.05 -13.15 1.36
N GLY A 194 1.87 -12.51 2.19
CA GLY A 194 3.33 -12.63 2.15
C GLY A 194 3.99 -11.83 1.02
N ASP A 195 3.27 -10.91 0.37
CA ASP A 195 3.79 -10.06 -0.71
C ASP A 195 3.75 -8.58 -0.30
N ILE A 196 4.93 -7.94 -0.27
CA ILE A 196 5.10 -6.53 0.12
C ILE A 196 4.35 -5.55 -0.80
N TYR A 197 4.12 -5.93 -2.05
CA TYR A 197 3.43 -5.10 -3.03
C TYR A 197 1.91 -5.26 -2.95
N PHE A 198 1.41 -6.29 -2.28
CA PHE A 198 -0.03 -6.55 -2.22
C PHE A 198 -0.79 -5.43 -1.49
N GLY A 199 -0.14 -4.75 -0.54
CA GLY A 199 -0.68 -3.56 0.14
C GLY A 199 -1.04 -2.41 -0.82
N LEU A 200 -0.44 -2.36 -2.02
CA LEU A 200 -0.74 -1.34 -3.04
C LEU A 200 -2.17 -1.45 -3.60
N TRP A 201 -2.79 -2.63 -3.50
CA TRP A 201 -4.17 -2.81 -3.94
C TRP A 201 -5.16 -1.94 -3.15
N TYR A 202 -4.88 -1.63 -1.89
CA TYR A 202 -5.75 -0.76 -1.09
C TYR A 202 -5.92 0.63 -1.73
N PRO A 203 -4.86 1.43 -1.94
CA PRO A 203 -5.00 2.73 -2.57
C PRO A 203 -5.42 2.64 -4.05
N ILE A 204 -5.06 1.57 -4.78
CA ILE A 204 -5.50 1.37 -6.17
C ILE A 204 -7.02 1.19 -6.24
N VAL A 205 -7.59 0.30 -5.40
CA VAL A 205 -9.04 0.06 -5.37
C VAL A 205 -9.78 1.33 -4.96
N VAL A 206 -9.30 2.07 -3.96
CA VAL A 206 -9.90 3.36 -3.56
C VAL A 206 -9.83 4.39 -4.69
N ALA A 207 -8.72 4.46 -5.43
CA ALA A 207 -8.58 5.35 -6.58
C ALA A 207 -9.53 4.97 -7.73
N VAL A 208 -9.64 3.67 -8.04
CA VAL A 208 -10.57 3.17 -9.07
C VAL A 208 -12.02 3.42 -8.68
N MET A 209 -12.40 3.16 -7.43
CA MET A 209 -13.75 3.48 -6.92
C MET A 209 -14.02 4.99 -7.04
N SER A 210 -13.06 5.83 -6.65
CA SER A 210 -13.17 7.28 -6.75
C SER A 210 -13.30 7.76 -8.19
N LEU A 211 -12.58 7.11 -9.12
CA LEU A 211 -12.68 7.36 -10.56
C LEU A 211 -14.08 7.01 -11.09
N ILE A 212 -14.59 5.81 -10.79
CA ILE A 212 -15.90 5.35 -11.27
C ILE A 212 -17.02 6.20 -10.68
N ILE A 213 -17.04 6.39 -9.37
CA ILE A 213 -18.09 7.16 -8.70
C ILE A 213 -18.01 8.63 -9.11
N GLY A 214 -16.80 9.20 -9.12
CA GLY A 214 -16.58 10.59 -9.48
C GLY A 214 -16.98 10.92 -10.91
N THR A 215 -16.69 10.02 -11.86
CA THR A 215 -17.07 10.24 -13.27
C THR A 215 -18.57 10.09 -13.52
N ILE A 216 -19.26 9.22 -12.79
CA ILE A 216 -20.70 8.97 -13.00
C ILE A 216 -21.57 9.99 -12.26
N PHE A 217 -21.24 10.29 -11.00
CA PHE A 217 -22.14 11.02 -10.10
C PHE A 217 -21.76 12.50 -9.89
N LEU A 218 -20.49 12.88 -10.10
CA LEU A 218 -20.07 14.27 -9.93
C LEU A 218 -20.16 15.03 -11.24
N ARG A 219 -20.54 16.31 -11.13
CA ARG A 219 -20.62 17.22 -12.27
C ARG A 219 -19.48 18.22 -12.20
N GLU A 220 -18.93 18.54 -13.36
CA GLU A 220 -17.90 19.57 -13.49
C GLU A 220 -18.45 20.95 -13.11
N THR A 221 -17.62 21.75 -12.42
CA THR A 221 -17.98 23.06 -11.88
C THR A 221 -17.24 24.22 -12.58
N HIS A 222 -16.30 23.91 -13.49
CA HIS A 222 -15.42 24.83 -14.23
C HIS A 222 -16.05 26.11 -14.81
N LEU A 223 -17.35 26.12 -15.13
CA LEU A 223 -18.04 27.25 -15.75
C LEU A 223 -19.30 27.68 -14.99
N ARG A 224 -19.43 27.24 -13.75
CA ARG A 224 -20.59 27.52 -12.90
C ARG A 224 -20.34 28.76 -12.06
N ASP A 225 -21.23 29.75 -12.17
CA ASP A 225 -21.21 30.90 -11.28
C ASP A 225 -21.86 30.53 -9.94
N ILE A 226 -21.03 30.52 -8.89
CA ILE A 226 -21.43 30.20 -7.52
C ILE A 226 -22.43 31.19 -6.91
N ARG A 227 -22.59 32.39 -7.48
CA ARG A 227 -23.54 33.41 -7.00
C ARG A 227 -24.93 33.24 -7.61
N THR A 228 -25.02 32.68 -8.81
CA THR A 228 -26.26 32.59 -9.57
C THR A 228 -26.79 31.17 -9.71
N TYR A 229 -25.95 30.16 -9.46
CA TYR A 229 -26.41 28.78 -9.55
C TYR A 229 -27.30 28.40 -8.39
N GLN A 230 -28.55 28.05 -8.70
CA GLN A 230 -29.48 27.43 -7.77
C GLN A 230 -29.16 25.96 -7.62
N HIS A 231 -28.72 25.55 -6.43
CA HIS A 231 -28.63 24.14 -6.09
C HIS A 231 -30.07 23.59 -6.02
N ALA A 232 -30.48 22.89 -7.08
CA ALA A 232 -31.76 22.19 -7.16
C ALA A 232 -31.80 20.99 -6.21
#